data_AF-I5C7A7-F1
#
_entry.id   AF-I5C7A7-F1
#
_cell.length_a   1.000
_cell.length_b   1.000
_cell.length_c   1.000
_cell.angle_alpha   90.00
_cell.angle_beta   90.00
_cell.angle_gamma   90.00
#
_symmetry.space_group_name_H-M   'P 1'
#
loop_
_entity.id
_entity.type
_entity.pdbx_description
1 polymer ?
#
loop_
_entity_poly.entity_id
_entity_poly.type
_entity_poly.pdbx_seq_one_letter_code
_entity_poly.pdbx_strand_id
1 'polypeptide(L)' 'MTKPFTPNDLLRFVYGEMPALEEEAFHAYLLTQPDLFQEYLSIRESMRALDASFKQPSLTAAQVLRKAKKVGLEKV' A
#
# COMPACT_ATOMS: atom_id res chain seq x y z
N MET A 1 9.60 5.46 -28.55
CA MET A 1 8.88 6.72 -28.31
C MET A 1 8.52 6.75 -26.83
N THR A 2 9.28 7.48 -26.02
CA THR A 2 9.06 7.59 -24.57
C THR A 2 7.96 8.61 -24.33
N LYS A 3 6.73 8.13 -24.10
CA LYS A 3 5.66 8.98 -23.59
C LYS A 3 6.13 9.52 -22.22
N PRO A 4 6.12 10.83 -21.98
CA PRO A 4 6.49 11.35 -20.67
C PRO A 4 5.46 10.87 -19.65
N PHE A 5 5.95 10.47 -18.49
CA PHE A 5 5.09 10.09 -17.37
C PHE A 5 4.37 11.30 -16.82
N THR A 6 3.09 11.12 -16.49
CA THR A 6 2.19 12.13 -15.96
C THR A 6 1.88 11.85 -14.48
N PRO A 7 1.35 12.84 -13.74
CA PRO A 7 0.87 12.58 -12.37
C PRO A 7 -0.17 11.46 -12.28
N ASN A 8 -0.93 11.22 -13.35
CA ASN A 8 -1.91 10.11 -13.38
C ASN A 8 -1.22 8.73 -13.41
N ASP A 9 0.00 8.66 -13.93
CA ASP A 9 0.80 7.43 -13.94
C ASP A 9 1.28 7.08 -12.52
N LEU A 10 1.39 8.07 -11.61
CA LEU A 10 1.65 7.81 -10.20
C LEU A 10 0.51 7.04 -9.53
N LEU A 11 -0.74 7.37 -9.85
CA LEU A 11 -1.89 6.64 -9.32
C LEU A 11 -1.92 5.20 -9.86
N ARG A 12 -1.73 5.03 -11.17
CA ARG A 12 -1.63 3.70 -11.79
C ARG A 12 -0.52 2.87 -11.16
N PHE A 13 0.64 3.47 -10.88
CA PHE A 13 1.76 2.83 -10.20
C PHE A 13 1.40 2.42 -8.77
N VAL A 14 0.82 3.33 -7.97
CA VAL A 14 0.42 3.05 -6.58
C VAL A 14 -0.61 1.92 -6.49
N TYR A 15 -1.57 1.86 -7.41
CA TYR A 15 -2.60 0.82 -7.44
C TYR A 15 -2.18 -0.48 -8.14
N GLY A 16 -0.95 -0.55 -8.69
CA GLY A 16 -0.47 -1.73 -9.42
C GLY A 16 -1.19 -1.96 -10.76
N GLU A 17 -1.73 -0.90 -11.35
CA GLU A 17 -2.43 -0.92 -12.65
C GLU A 17 -1.47 -0.66 -13.83
N MET A 18 -0.17 -0.67 -13.55
CA MET A 18 0.89 -0.45 -14.53
C MET A 18 1.50 -1.80 -14.94
N PRO A 19 1.67 -2.09 -16.25
CA PRO A 19 2.40 -3.27 -16.71
C PRO A 19 3.85 -3.26 -16.18
N ALA A 20 4.40 -4.42 -15.84
CA ALA A 20 5.71 -4.55 -15.19
C ALA A 20 6.85 -3.79 -15.91
N LEU A 21 6.86 -3.77 -17.24
CA LEU A 21 7.88 -3.07 -18.03
C LEU A 21 7.72 -1.54 -17.98
N GLU A 22 6.49 -1.04 -17.86
CA GLU A 22 6.19 0.38 -17.65
C GLU A 22 6.47 0.77 -16.18
N GLU A 23 6.19 -0.13 -15.24
CA GLU A 23 6.41 0.03 -13.80
C GLU A 23 7.89 0.23 -13.46
N GLU A 24 8.78 -0.60 -14.01
CA GLU A 24 10.23 -0.49 -13.80
C GLU A 24 10.77 0.86 -14.30
N ALA A 25 10.32 1.27 -15.48
CA ALA A 25 10.69 2.55 -16.07
C ALA A 25 10.13 3.74 -15.27
N PHE A 26 8.89 3.64 -14.78
CA PHE A 26 8.28 4.65 -13.93
C PHE A 26 8.98 4.76 -12.59
N HIS A 27 9.34 3.64 -11.97
CA HIS A 27 10.09 3.62 -10.72
C HIS A 27 11.44 4.33 -10.85
N ALA A 28 12.19 4.06 -11.93
CA ALA A 28 13.43 4.76 -12.22
C ALA A 28 13.21 6.26 -12.44
N TYR A 29 12.17 6.66 -13.18
CA TYR A 29 11.81 8.06 -13.38
C TYR A 29 11.44 8.76 -12.07
N LEU A 30 10.64 8.11 -11.22
CA LEU A 30 10.16 8.64 -9.95
C LEU A 30 11.32 9.03 -9.03
N LEU A 31 12.39 8.23 -8.98
CA LEU A 31 13.59 8.53 -8.19
C LEU A 31 14.35 9.79 -8.66
N THR A 32 14.13 10.22 -9.90
CA THR A 32 14.75 11.43 -10.47
C THR A 32 13.91 12.70 -10.31
N GLN A 33 12.68 12.58 -9.81
CA GLN A 33 11.71 13.66 -9.68
C GLN A 33 11.33 13.86 -8.20
N PRO A 34 12.05 14.70 -7.43
CA PRO A 34 11.86 14.87 -5.99
C PRO A 34 10.42 15.25 -5.61
N ASP A 35 9.79 16.14 -6.36
CA ASP A 35 8.43 16.61 -6.08
C ASP A 35 7.40 15.48 -6.26
N LEU A 36 7.52 14.71 -7.33
CA LEU A 36 6.65 13.56 -7.60
C LEU A 36 6.89 12.43 -6.59
N PHE A 37 8.14 12.25 -6.13
CA PHE A 37 8.46 11.29 -5.08
C PHE A 37 7.86 11.69 -3.72
N GLN A 38 7.80 12.99 -3.40
CA GLN A 38 7.09 13.46 -2.20
C GLN A 38 5.58 13.17 -2.28
N GLU A 39 4.98 13.38 -3.45
CA GLU A 39 3.56 13.04 -3.67
C GLU A 39 3.31 11.54 -3.50
N TYR A 40 4.19 10.69 -4.04
CA TYR A 40 4.17 9.24 -3.82
C TYR A 40 4.19 8.86 -2.32
N LEU A 41 5.11 9.45 -1.56
CA LEU A 41 5.22 9.18 -0.12
C LEU A 41 3.96 9.61 0.65
N SER A 42 3.39 10.77 0.29
CA SER A 42 2.14 11.27 0.88
C SER A 42 0.97 10.32 0.65
N ILE A 43 0.82 9.80 -0.57
CA ILE A 43 -0.21 8.81 -0.91
C ILE A 43 -0.01 7.52 -0.10
N ARG A 44 1.23 7.02 -0.02
CA ARG A 44 1.56 5.81 0.74
C ARG A 44 1.26 5.95 2.24
N GLU A 45 1.57 7.11 2.82
CA GLU A 45 1.27 7.38 4.22
C GLU A 45 -0.25 7.49 4.46
N SER A 46 -0.98 8.11 3.53
CA SER A 46 -2.45 8.18 3.58
C SER A 46 -3.08 6.78 3.53
N MET A 47 -2.60 5.90 2.64
CA MET A 47 -3.04 4.50 2.57
C MET A 47 -2.73 3.74 3.87
N ARG A 48 -1.54 3.96 4.45
CA ARG A 48 -1.15 3.34 5.72
C ARG A 48 -2.05 3.79 6.87
N ALA A 49 -2.38 5.07 6.95
CA ALA A 49 -3.29 5.62 7.94
C ALA A 49 -4.69 5.01 7.80
N LEU A 50 -5.15 4.86 6.55
CA LEU A 50 -6.43 4.22 6.22
C LEU A 50 -6.43 2.75 6.67
N ASP A 51 -5.41 1.97 6.32
CA ASP A 51 -5.24 0.58 6.75
C ASP A 51 -5.23 0.45 8.28
N ALA A 52 -4.57 1.36 8.99
CA ALA A 52 -4.54 1.37 10.45
C ALA A 52 -5.93 1.63 11.05
N SER A 53 -6.75 2.45 10.40
CA SER A 53 -8.13 2.72 10.83
C SER A 53 -9.04 1.49 10.69
N PHE A 54 -8.82 0.66 9.66
CA PHE A 54 -9.60 -0.55 9.42
C PHE A 54 -9.11 -1.80 10.18
N LYS A 55 -7.90 -1.75 10.77
CA LYS A 55 -7.29 -2.87 11.50
C LYS A 55 -7.72 -3.01 12.96
N GLN A 56 -8.88 -2.50 13.37
CA GLN A 56 -9.47 -2.95 14.62
C GLN A 56 -10.18 -4.29 14.37
N PRO A 57 -9.74 -5.41 15.01
CA PRO A 57 -10.50 -6.64 14.94
C PRO A 57 -11.92 -6.35 15.44
N SER A 58 -12.94 -6.83 14.72
CA SER A 58 -14.30 -6.79 15.24
C SER A 58 -14.30 -7.38 16.65
N LEU A 59 -15.16 -6.87 17.55
CA LEU A 59 -15.27 -7.38 18.92
C LEU A 59 -15.35 -8.91 18.94
N THR A 60 -16.01 -9.50 17.94
CA THR A 60 -16.10 -10.93 17.69
C THR A 60 -14.74 -11.58 17.41
N ALA A 61 -13.93 -11.05 16.49
CA ALA A 61 -12.60 -11.58 16.18
C ALA A 61 -11.64 -11.47 17.38
N ALA A 62 -11.70 -10.37 18.13
CA ALA A 62 -10.92 -10.19 19.36
C ALA A 62 -11.32 -11.21 20.44
N GLN A 63 -12.61 -11.49 20.60
CA GLN A 63 -13.12 -12.50 21.53
C GLN A 63 -12.72 -13.93 21.11
N VAL A 64 -12.74 -14.23 19.82
CA VAL A 64 -12.29 -15.54 19.29
C VAL A 64 -10.79 -15.73 19.54
N LEU A 65 -9.96 -14.73 19.24
CA LEU A 65 -8.52 -14.76 19.55
C LEU A 65 -8.26 -14.93 21.05
N ARG A 66 -9.02 -14.22 21.91
CA ARG A 66 -8.90 -14.35 23.37
C ARG A 66 -9.30 -15.74 23.86
N LYS A 67 -10.34 -16.34 23.27
CA LYS A 67 -10.74 -17.72 23.57
C LYS A 67 -9.67 -18.71 23.11
N ALA A 68 -9.20 -18.61 21.86
CA ALA A 68 -8.16 -19.47 21.30
C ALA A 68 -6.88 -19.45 22.16
N LYS A 69 -6.46 -18.28 22.64
CA LYS A 69 -5.36 -18.11 23.58
C LYS A 69 -5.60 -18.82 24.92
N LYS A 70 -6.81 -18.69 25.47
CA LYS A 70 -7.19 -19.35 26.73
C LYS A 70 -7.23 -20.89 26.63
N VAL A 71 -7.52 -21.45 25.45
CA VAL A 71 -7.53 -22.91 25.21
C VAL A 71 -6.26 -23.45 24.56
N GLY A 72 -5.21 -22.63 24.40
CA GLY A 72 -3.90 -23.07 23.87
C GLY A 72 -3.88 -23.41 22.39
N LEU A 73 -4.88 -22.94 21.62
CA LEU A 73 -5.03 -23.19 20.17
C LEU A 73 -4.28 -22.18 19.29
N GLU A 74 -3.36 -21.41 19.88
CA GLU A 74 -2.73 -20.25 19.20
C GLU A 74 -1.63 -20.63 18.18
N LYS A 75 -1.32 -21.93 18.03
CA LYS A 75 -0.28 -22.46 17.13
C LYS A 75 -0.62 -23.82 16.50
N VAL A 76 -1.89 -24.06 16.14
CA VAL A 76 -2.27 -25.17 15.26
C VAL A 76 -2.54 -24.65 13.87
#